data_AF-A0A2U2ZBZ4-F1
#
_entry.id   AF-A0A2U2ZBZ4-F1
#
_cell.length_a   1.000
_cell.length_b   1.000
_cell.length_c   1.000
_cell.angle_alpha   90.00
_cell.angle_beta   90.00
_cell.angle_gamma   90.00
#
_symmetry.space_group_name_H-M   'P 1'
#
loop_
_entity.id
_entity.type
_entity.pdbx_description
1 polymer ?
#
loop_
_entity_poly.entity_id
_entity_poly.type
_entity_poly.pdbx_seq_one_letter_code
_entity_poly.pdbx_strand_id
1 'polypeptide(L)'
;MLTEVTATRYIEPLRSGGSVPGLVEADDLGTYVVKFTGSAQGRKALVAEVIVGQLARALGLRFPELVLVDFDPAIAAGEPHQEVRELHSVSAGTNLGMDHLPGARDFTPEVAEVFPVDPVEAGRIVWLDALTVNVDRTTHSSNLMVWPTLGVAPPRLWLIDHGAALVFHHRWAASDPAKAYDFRHHALGRYAPDVRDADAELAPRVTEELLRAITAEVPDAWLADDPDFATPDAAREAYVGYLHARVRASSAWLPTDFPAAEELAEENARRAARTRQGRPDWLKRVPDLHGKPEAAQDWSVHLG
;
A
#
# COMPACT_ATOMS: atom_id res chain seq x y z
N MET A 1 2.10 -12.36 17.54
CA MET A 1 1.88 -11.06 18.20
C MET A 1 2.96 -10.13 17.70
N LEU A 2 2.58 -8.91 17.32
CA LEU A 2 3.54 -7.88 16.90
C LEU A 2 4.42 -7.47 18.08
N THR A 3 5.67 -7.12 17.77
CA THR A 3 6.60 -6.56 18.75
C THR A 3 6.11 -5.17 19.17
N GLU A 4 6.17 -4.88 20.47
CA GLU A 4 5.89 -3.55 21.02
C GLU A 4 7.20 -2.80 21.22
N VAL A 5 7.24 -1.54 20.77
CA VAL A 5 8.41 -0.65 20.90
C VAL A 5 7.95 0.74 21.34
N THR A 6 8.82 1.48 22.01
CA THR A 6 8.56 2.87 22.40
C THR A 6 9.27 3.82 21.44
N ALA A 7 8.54 4.75 20.83
CA ALA A 7 9.16 5.79 20.01
C ALA A 7 10.03 6.71 20.89
N THR A 8 11.31 6.84 20.56
CA THR A 8 12.27 7.64 21.32
C THR A 8 12.57 8.98 20.64
N ARG A 9 12.44 9.04 19.31
CA ARG A 9 12.69 10.26 18.54
C ARG A 9 11.85 10.31 17.27
N TYR A 10 11.18 11.43 17.04
CA TYR A 10 10.60 11.76 15.75
C TYR A 10 11.65 12.40 14.83
N ILE A 11 11.85 11.83 13.65
CA ILE A 11 12.84 12.30 12.67
C ILE A 11 12.20 13.32 11.74
N GLU A 12 11.22 12.89 10.94
CA GLU A 12 10.56 13.74 9.95
C GLU A 12 9.20 13.18 9.50
N PRO A 13 8.30 14.03 8.99
CA PRO A 13 7.09 13.57 8.32
C PRO A 13 7.42 13.07 6.91
N LEU A 14 6.90 11.90 6.55
CA LEU A 14 6.88 11.41 5.18
C LEU A 14 5.69 12.03 4.45
N ARG A 15 5.99 12.88 3.48
CA ARG A 15 4.97 13.58 2.69
C ARG A 15 4.44 12.66 1.58
N SER A 16 3.63 11.69 1.95
CA SER A 16 2.92 10.83 1.00
C SER A 16 1.40 10.93 1.23
N GLY A 17 0.68 11.52 0.27
CA GLY A 17 -0.78 11.58 0.32
C GLY A 17 -1.36 12.27 1.56
N GLY A 18 -2.57 11.86 1.96
CA GLY A 18 -3.33 12.49 3.05
C GLY A 18 -3.13 11.87 4.45
N SER A 19 -2.29 10.84 4.59
CA SER A 19 -2.09 10.13 5.87
C SER A 19 -0.90 10.62 6.70
N VAL A 20 0.03 11.35 6.07
CA VAL A 20 1.23 11.96 6.67
C VAL A 20 1.92 11.05 7.71
N PRO A 21 2.42 9.87 7.31
CA PRO A 21 3.17 9.00 8.21
C PRO A 21 4.47 9.68 8.69
N GLY A 22 5.00 9.24 9.82
CA GLY A 22 6.21 9.81 10.43
C GLY A 22 7.36 8.81 10.51
N LEU A 23 8.59 9.22 10.26
CA LEU A 23 9.78 8.41 10.50
C LEU A 23 10.21 8.58 11.96
N VAL A 24 10.38 7.48 12.70
CA VAL A 24 10.77 7.50 14.12
C VAL A 24 11.91 6.52 14.42
N GLU A 25 12.74 6.85 15.39
CA GLU A 25 13.63 5.90 16.08
C GLU A 25 12.91 5.34 17.31
N ALA A 26 13.15 4.08 17.65
CA ALA A 26 12.56 3.43 18.82
C ALA A 26 13.63 2.91 19.80
N ASP A 27 13.19 2.41 20.95
CA ASP A 27 14.03 1.95 22.06
C ASP A 27 14.78 0.64 21.77
N ASP A 28 14.35 -0.11 20.76
CA ASP A 28 15.01 -1.30 20.21
C ASP A 28 16.13 -0.99 19.20
N LEU A 29 16.46 0.30 19.01
CA LEU A 29 17.41 0.81 18.02
C LEU A 29 16.92 0.66 16.56
N GLY A 30 15.66 0.32 16.34
CA GLY A 30 15.00 0.27 15.04
C GLY A 30 14.59 1.65 14.54
N THR A 31 14.34 1.74 13.23
CA THR A 31 13.74 2.92 12.59
C THR A 31 12.46 2.50 11.88
N TYR A 32 11.37 3.20 12.16
CA TYR A 32 10.04 2.80 11.72
C TYR A 32 9.32 3.94 11.01
N VAL A 33 8.60 3.59 9.94
CA VAL A 33 7.56 4.43 9.35
C VAL A 33 6.27 4.20 10.15
N VAL A 34 5.84 5.21 10.89
CA VAL A 34 4.66 5.17 11.75
C VAL A 34 3.44 5.68 11.02
N LYS A 35 2.40 4.85 10.92
CA LYS A 35 1.05 5.23 10.52
C LYS A 35 0.23 5.56 11.78
N PHE A 36 -0.19 6.81 11.86
CA PHE A 36 -0.87 7.35 13.03
C PHE A 36 -2.35 6.98 13.07
N THR A 37 -2.84 6.58 14.24
CA THR A 37 -4.24 6.20 14.52
C THR A 37 -5.22 7.36 14.32
N GLY A 38 -4.77 8.60 14.51
CA GLY A 38 -5.55 9.80 14.27
C GLY A 38 -5.58 10.29 12.83
N SER A 39 -4.97 9.56 11.89
CA SER A 39 -4.99 9.93 10.48
C SER A 39 -6.41 9.86 9.89
N ALA A 40 -6.66 10.63 8.82
CA ALA A 40 -7.97 10.68 8.17
C ALA A 40 -8.43 9.34 7.56
N GLN A 41 -7.50 8.41 7.33
CA GLN A 41 -7.81 7.05 6.86
C GLN A 41 -8.48 6.19 7.94
N GLY A 42 -8.28 6.55 9.22
CA GLY A 42 -8.86 5.88 10.38
C GLY A 42 -8.28 4.49 10.66
N ARG A 43 -8.74 3.90 11.77
CA ARG A 43 -8.22 2.61 12.29
C ARG A 43 -8.44 1.45 11.33
N LYS A 44 -9.50 1.45 10.51
CA LYS A 44 -9.74 0.38 9.52
C LYS A 44 -8.57 0.23 8.53
N ALA A 45 -7.88 1.31 8.16
CA ALA A 45 -6.69 1.24 7.33
C ALA A 45 -5.51 0.55 8.06
N LEU A 46 -5.32 0.82 9.36
CA LEU A 46 -4.30 0.13 10.17
C LEU A 46 -4.62 -1.36 10.34
N VAL A 47 -5.90 -1.69 10.54
CA VAL A 47 -6.39 -3.07 10.59
C VAL A 47 -6.09 -3.79 9.27
N ALA A 48 -6.36 -3.15 8.13
CA ALA A 48 -6.04 -3.71 6.81
C ALA A 48 -4.53 -3.90 6.63
N GLU A 49 -3.71 -2.94 7.05
CA GLU A 49 -2.25 -3.05 6.99
C GLU A 49 -1.73 -4.27 7.75
N VAL A 50 -2.21 -4.49 8.99
CA VAL A 50 -1.81 -5.64 9.82
C VAL A 50 -2.27 -6.93 9.16
N ILE A 51 -3.56 -7.05 8.83
CA ILE A 51 -4.12 -8.31 8.30
C ILE A 51 -3.43 -8.69 6.98
N VAL A 52 -3.32 -7.75 6.04
CA VAL A 52 -2.78 -8.03 4.71
C VAL A 52 -1.26 -8.17 4.75
N GLY A 53 -0.56 -7.33 5.50
CA GLY A 53 0.90 -7.40 5.65
C GLY A 53 1.36 -8.70 6.30
N GLN A 54 0.71 -9.12 7.38
CA GLN A 54 1.04 -10.38 8.06
C GLN A 54 0.63 -11.60 7.22
N LEU A 55 -0.47 -11.52 6.47
CA LEU A 55 -0.83 -12.54 5.49
C LEU A 55 0.22 -12.64 4.37
N ALA A 56 0.70 -11.51 3.84
CA ALA A 56 1.76 -11.47 2.84
C ALA A 56 3.02 -12.17 3.35
N ARG A 57 3.48 -11.82 4.56
CA ARG A 57 4.65 -12.46 5.20
C ARG A 57 4.45 -13.96 5.40
N ALA A 58 3.29 -14.39 5.91
CA ALA A 58 2.96 -15.80 6.11
C ALA A 58 2.93 -16.60 4.79
N LEU A 59 2.60 -15.95 3.67
CA LEU A 59 2.61 -16.52 2.33
C LEU A 59 3.97 -16.41 1.62
N GLY A 60 4.99 -15.87 2.29
CA GLY A 60 6.36 -15.75 1.77
C GLY A 60 6.59 -14.57 0.83
N LEU A 61 5.67 -13.60 0.81
CA LEU A 61 5.85 -12.33 0.12
C LEU A 61 6.67 -11.37 0.98
N ARG A 62 7.44 -10.48 0.33
CA ARG A 62 8.29 -9.51 1.03
C ARG A 62 7.47 -8.30 1.43
N PHE A 63 7.26 -8.17 2.71
CA PHE A 63 6.59 -7.03 3.33
C PHE A 63 7.38 -6.67 4.59
N PRO A 64 7.66 -5.37 4.85
CA PRO A 64 8.45 -4.97 6.02
C PRO A 64 7.82 -5.46 7.32
N GLU A 65 8.63 -5.56 8.38
CA GLU A 65 8.10 -5.97 9.67
C GLU A 65 7.17 -4.92 10.25
N LEU A 66 6.10 -5.37 10.91
CA LEU A 66 5.18 -4.51 11.63
C LEU A 66 5.46 -4.58 13.12
N VAL A 67 5.38 -3.43 13.77
CA VAL A 67 5.50 -3.27 15.22
C VAL A 67 4.36 -2.39 15.74
N LEU A 68 4.03 -2.53 17.01
CA LEU A 68 3.18 -1.59 17.72
C LEU A 68 4.07 -0.54 18.37
N VAL A 69 3.86 0.73 18.00
CA VAL A 69 4.69 1.84 18.47
C VAL A 69 3.91 2.62 19.51
N ASP A 70 4.39 2.64 20.74
CA ASP A 70 3.93 3.59 21.75
C ASP A 70 4.52 4.98 21.45
N PHE A 71 3.65 5.94 21.16
CA PHE A 71 4.03 7.28 20.69
C PHE A 71 3.58 8.35 21.68
N ASP A 72 4.55 9.05 22.27
CA ASP A 72 4.33 10.28 23.03
C ASP A 72 4.50 11.51 22.11
N PRO A 73 3.45 12.32 21.87
CA PRO A 73 3.55 13.52 21.04
C PRO A 73 4.65 14.51 21.46
N ALA A 74 5.13 14.46 22.71
CA ALA A 74 6.24 15.28 23.19
C ALA A 74 7.52 15.10 22.37
N ILE A 75 7.79 13.89 21.84
CA ILE A 75 9.00 13.63 21.01
C ILE A 75 8.94 14.38 19.66
N ALA A 76 7.76 14.81 19.24
CA ALA A 76 7.50 15.53 17.99
C ALA A 76 7.09 16.99 18.21
N ALA A 77 7.32 17.55 19.41
CA ALA A 77 6.92 18.91 19.77
C ALA A 77 7.52 20.00 18.86
N GLY A 78 8.64 19.71 18.19
CA GLY A 78 9.32 20.60 17.24
C GLY A 78 8.71 20.65 15.84
N GLU A 79 7.66 19.87 15.55
CA GLU A 79 7.04 19.83 14.22
C GLU A 79 6.48 21.21 13.80
N PRO A 80 6.96 21.82 12.71
CA PRO A 80 6.55 23.16 12.30
C PRO A 80 5.11 23.25 11.79
N HIS A 81 4.55 22.16 11.24
CA HIS A 81 3.22 22.19 10.63
C HIS A 81 2.12 21.91 11.65
N GLN A 82 1.14 22.82 11.73
CA GLN A 82 0.04 22.71 12.70
C GLN A 82 -0.79 21.44 12.50
N GLU A 83 -1.14 21.12 11.25
CA GLU A 83 -1.94 19.94 10.91
C GLU A 83 -1.27 18.64 11.38
N VAL A 84 0.07 18.57 11.28
CA VAL A 84 0.85 17.40 11.72
C VAL A 84 0.96 17.35 13.25
N ARG A 85 1.11 18.49 13.93
CA ARG A 85 1.03 18.53 15.41
C ARG A 85 -0.32 18.10 15.94
N GLU A 86 -1.41 18.49 15.29
CA GLU A 86 -2.76 18.07 15.63
C GLU A 86 -2.92 16.55 15.45
N LEU A 87 -2.47 16.01 14.31
CA LEU A 87 -2.40 14.57 14.06
C LEU A 87 -1.64 13.83 15.16
N HIS A 88 -0.43 14.27 15.51
CA HIS A 88 0.37 13.68 16.59
C HIS A 88 -0.39 13.70 17.91
N SER A 89 -0.99 14.84 18.27
CA SER A 89 -1.69 15.02 19.54
C SER A 89 -2.85 14.04 19.72
N VAL A 90 -3.64 13.80 18.66
CA VAL A 90 -4.76 12.84 18.71
C VAL A 90 -4.31 11.39 18.54
N SER A 91 -3.03 11.15 18.24
CA SER A 91 -2.45 9.83 18.02
C SER A 91 -1.56 9.38 19.18
N ALA A 92 -1.66 9.99 20.36
CA ALA A 92 -0.93 9.55 21.55
C ALA A 92 -1.24 8.08 21.90
N GLY A 93 -0.21 7.29 22.24
CA GLY A 93 -0.32 5.87 22.55
C GLY A 93 0.03 4.96 21.38
N THR A 94 -0.65 3.80 21.28
CA THR A 94 -0.32 2.74 20.33
C THR A 94 -0.68 3.08 18.88
N ASN A 95 0.33 3.11 18.02
CA ASN A 95 0.25 3.28 16.57
C ASN A 95 0.89 2.10 15.82
N LEU A 96 0.77 2.07 14.50
CA LEU A 96 1.38 1.03 13.68
C LEU A 96 2.73 1.51 13.14
N GLY A 97 3.81 0.82 13.50
CA GLY A 97 5.12 0.99 12.89
C GLY A 97 5.35 -0.05 11.80
N MET A 98 6.01 0.37 10.72
CA MET A 98 6.52 -0.49 9.66
C MET A 98 8.03 -0.29 9.56
N ASP A 99 8.81 -1.37 9.49
CA ASP A 99 10.26 -1.29 9.36
C ASP A 99 10.65 -0.41 8.16
N HIS A 100 11.52 0.57 8.41
CA HIS A 100 11.95 1.50 7.40
C HIS A 100 13.06 0.86 6.56
N LEU A 101 12.81 0.65 5.26
CA LEU A 101 13.77 0.08 4.32
C LEU A 101 14.75 1.15 3.79
N PRO A 102 15.98 1.29 4.32
CA PRO A 102 16.82 2.43 3.99
C PRO A 102 17.31 2.33 2.54
N GLY A 103 17.15 3.41 1.79
CA GLY A 103 17.51 3.46 0.37
C GLY A 103 16.57 2.66 -0.54
N ALA A 104 15.38 2.25 -0.07
CA ALA A 104 14.36 1.72 -0.95
C ALA A 104 13.91 2.79 -1.97
N ARG A 105 13.46 2.34 -3.14
CA ARG A 105 12.94 3.23 -4.19
C ARG A 105 11.54 2.79 -4.58
N ASP A 106 10.64 3.74 -4.78
CA ASP A 106 9.30 3.44 -5.27
C ASP A 106 9.35 2.74 -6.63
N PHE A 107 8.48 1.75 -6.81
CA PHE A 107 8.28 1.07 -8.08
C PHE A 107 7.35 1.90 -8.96
N THR A 108 7.88 2.95 -9.57
CA THR A 108 7.14 3.84 -10.49
C THR A 108 7.03 3.23 -11.90
N PRO A 109 6.19 3.78 -12.80
CA PRO A 109 6.17 3.36 -14.20
C PRO A 109 7.55 3.35 -14.87
N GLU A 110 8.38 4.35 -14.59
CA GLU A 110 9.73 4.48 -15.15
C GLU A 110 10.66 3.38 -14.60
N VAL A 111 10.54 3.04 -13.31
CA VAL A 111 11.28 1.90 -12.73
C VAL A 111 10.80 0.59 -13.33
N ALA A 112 9.50 0.43 -13.57
CA ALA A 112 8.94 -0.77 -14.18
C ALA A 112 9.49 -1.01 -15.60
N GLU A 113 9.82 0.02 -16.38
CA GLU A 113 10.41 -0.15 -17.72
C GLU A 113 11.72 -0.95 -17.71
N VAL A 114 12.52 -0.81 -16.65
CA VAL A 114 13.87 -1.40 -16.55
C VAL A 114 13.99 -2.51 -15.52
N PHE A 115 13.10 -2.57 -14.54
CA PHE A 115 13.13 -3.57 -13.49
C PHE A 115 12.34 -4.83 -13.90
N PRO A 116 13.01 -5.99 -14.05
CA PRO A 116 12.34 -7.22 -14.38
C PRO A 116 11.60 -7.76 -13.16
N VAL A 117 10.33 -8.12 -13.34
CA VAL A 117 9.55 -8.88 -12.36
C VAL A 117 9.22 -10.23 -12.99
N ASP A 118 9.48 -11.30 -12.25
CA ASP A 118 9.20 -12.66 -12.69
C ASP A 118 7.67 -12.89 -12.71
N PRO A 119 7.11 -13.56 -13.75
CA PRO A 119 5.67 -13.85 -13.83
C PRO A 119 5.10 -14.58 -12.61
N VAL A 120 5.88 -15.45 -11.96
CA VAL A 120 5.48 -16.17 -10.74
C VAL A 120 5.40 -15.21 -9.56
N GLU A 121 6.38 -14.32 -9.41
CA GLU A 121 6.36 -13.28 -8.37
C GLU A 121 5.18 -12.31 -8.56
N ALA A 122 4.95 -11.87 -9.81
CA ALA A 122 3.81 -11.03 -10.16
C ALA A 122 2.48 -11.74 -9.88
N GLY A 123 2.37 -13.03 -10.23
CA GLY A 123 1.19 -13.87 -9.96
C GLY A 123 0.83 -13.91 -8.49
N ARG A 124 1.81 -14.14 -7.59
CA ARG A 124 1.57 -14.20 -6.14
C ARG A 124 1.10 -12.87 -5.55
N ILE A 125 1.67 -11.74 -6.00
CA ILE A 125 1.28 -10.41 -5.52
C ILE A 125 -0.13 -10.06 -5.98
N VAL A 126 -0.42 -10.25 -7.27
CA VAL A 126 -1.75 -10.02 -7.84
C VAL A 126 -2.80 -10.92 -7.16
N TRP A 127 -2.44 -12.18 -6.89
CA TRP A 127 -3.30 -13.11 -6.17
C TRP A 127 -3.61 -12.64 -4.75
N LEU A 128 -2.61 -12.17 -4.01
CA LEU A 128 -2.81 -11.60 -2.67
C LEU A 128 -3.77 -10.41 -2.75
N ASP A 129 -3.51 -9.46 -3.66
CA ASP A 129 -4.34 -8.27 -3.79
C ASP A 129 -5.77 -8.62 -4.19
N ALA A 130 -5.98 -9.65 -5.02
CA ALA A 130 -7.31 -10.15 -5.37
C ALA A 130 -8.03 -10.83 -4.20
N LEU A 131 -7.33 -11.65 -3.40
CA LEU A 131 -7.85 -12.24 -2.17
C LEU A 131 -8.27 -11.15 -1.18
N THR A 132 -7.44 -10.13 -0.99
CA THR A 132 -7.66 -9.06 -0.01
C THR A 132 -8.43 -7.87 -0.57
N VAL A 133 -8.94 -7.95 -1.80
CA VAL A 133 -9.70 -6.86 -2.45
C VAL A 133 -8.92 -5.53 -2.44
N ASN A 134 -7.62 -5.58 -2.68
CA ASN A 134 -6.75 -4.42 -2.81
C ASN A 134 -6.71 -3.93 -4.27
N VAL A 135 -7.68 -3.08 -4.61
CA VAL A 135 -7.78 -2.50 -5.97
C VAL A 135 -6.93 -1.23 -6.15
N ASP A 136 -6.22 -0.80 -5.11
CA ASP A 136 -5.44 0.45 -5.10
C ASP A 136 -4.04 0.28 -5.69
N ARG A 137 -3.53 -0.97 -5.77
CA ARG A 137 -2.23 -1.29 -6.39
C ARG A 137 -2.30 -1.13 -7.91
N THR A 138 -2.09 0.09 -8.38
CA THR A 138 -2.24 0.48 -9.79
C THR A 138 -0.92 0.93 -10.39
N THR A 139 -0.85 1.05 -11.72
CA THR A 139 0.36 1.55 -12.41
C THR A 139 0.82 2.92 -11.93
N HIS A 140 -0.08 3.78 -11.44
CA HIS A 140 0.25 5.13 -10.96
C HIS A 140 0.41 5.24 -9.44
N SER A 141 -0.05 4.23 -8.69
CA SER A 141 0.09 4.13 -7.25
C SER A 141 0.38 2.66 -6.93
N SER A 142 1.62 2.24 -7.15
CA SER A 142 1.95 0.83 -7.09
C SER A 142 2.02 0.30 -5.66
N ASN A 143 2.27 1.17 -4.67
CA ASN A 143 2.51 0.78 -3.27
C ASN A 143 3.53 -0.37 -3.18
N LEU A 144 4.51 -0.37 -4.09
CA LEU A 144 5.59 -1.35 -4.19
C LEU A 144 6.92 -0.60 -4.13
N MET A 145 7.92 -1.22 -3.53
CA MET A 145 9.28 -0.69 -3.48
C MET A 145 10.28 -1.70 -4.03
N VAL A 146 11.39 -1.18 -4.54
CA VAL A 146 12.59 -1.94 -4.89
C VAL A 146 13.61 -1.76 -3.78
N TRP A 147 14.06 -2.86 -3.16
CA TRP A 147 15.06 -2.86 -2.09
C TRP A 147 15.83 -4.18 -2.01
N PRO A 148 17.14 -4.17 -1.68
CA PRO A 148 18.00 -3.00 -1.48
C PRO A 148 18.47 -2.38 -2.80
N THR A 149 18.69 -1.06 -2.83
CA THR A 149 19.20 -0.36 -4.04
C THR A 149 20.64 0.17 -3.91
N LEU A 150 21.25 -0.04 -2.75
CA LEU A 150 22.62 0.43 -2.44
C LEU A 150 23.72 -0.54 -2.89
N GLY A 151 23.39 -1.56 -3.68
CA GLY A 151 24.36 -2.54 -4.20
C GLY A 151 24.85 -3.59 -3.19
N VAL A 152 24.26 -3.65 -1.99
CA VAL A 152 24.62 -4.63 -0.96
C VAL A 152 24.08 -6.04 -1.25
N ALA A 153 22.99 -6.13 -2.02
CA ALA A 153 22.40 -7.38 -2.49
C ALA A 153 21.60 -7.11 -3.79
N PRO A 154 21.21 -8.15 -4.55
CA PRO A 154 20.30 -7.97 -5.67
C PRO A 154 18.98 -7.32 -5.23
N PRO A 155 18.49 -6.27 -5.92
CA PRO A 155 17.23 -5.64 -5.58
C PRO A 155 16.07 -6.62 -5.74
N ARG A 156 15.09 -6.52 -4.85
CA ARG A 156 13.85 -7.30 -4.84
C ARG A 156 12.65 -6.37 -4.75
N LEU A 157 11.51 -6.88 -5.18
CA LEU A 157 10.23 -6.21 -5.02
C LEU A 157 9.69 -6.45 -3.59
N TRP A 158 9.20 -5.38 -2.97
CA TRP A 158 8.61 -5.35 -1.63
C TRP A 158 7.23 -4.71 -1.70
N LEU A 159 6.27 -5.29 -0.97
CA LEU A 159 4.93 -4.72 -0.80
C LEU A 159 4.97 -3.72 0.34
N ILE A 160 4.26 -2.61 0.15
CA ILE A 160 3.93 -1.65 1.20
C ILE A 160 2.47 -1.23 1.03
N ASP A 161 1.98 -0.51 2.04
CA ASP A 161 0.71 0.22 2.04
C ASP A 161 -0.51 -0.56 1.54
N HIS A 162 -1.04 -1.38 2.45
CA HIS A 162 -2.29 -2.12 2.29
C HIS A 162 -3.49 -1.42 2.96
N GLY A 163 -3.36 -0.15 3.36
CA GLY A 163 -4.42 0.58 4.05
C GLY A 163 -5.72 0.74 3.25
N ALA A 164 -5.67 0.62 1.93
CA ALA A 164 -6.82 0.64 1.02
C ALA A 164 -7.35 -0.76 0.64
N ALA A 165 -6.74 -1.83 1.17
CA ALA A 165 -7.21 -3.20 1.00
C ALA A 165 -8.46 -3.48 1.87
N LEU A 166 -8.98 -4.70 1.74
CA LEU A 166 -10.14 -5.20 2.49
C LEU A 166 -11.40 -4.34 2.32
N VAL A 167 -11.62 -3.75 1.13
CA VAL A 167 -12.73 -2.81 0.84
C VAL A 167 -14.10 -3.27 1.37
N PHE A 168 -14.32 -4.59 1.46
CA PHE A 168 -15.53 -5.19 2.04
C PHE A 168 -15.79 -4.78 3.51
N HIS A 169 -14.77 -4.46 4.30
CA HIS A 169 -14.88 -4.11 5.72
C HIS A 169 -15.54 -2.75 5.98
N HIS A 170 -15.83 -1.98 4.92
CA HIS A 170 -16.65 -0.77 4.98
C HIS A 170 -18.14 -1.07 4.74
N ARG A 171 -18.48 -2.28 4.24
CA ARG A 171 -19.84 -2.71 3.88
C ARG A 171 -20.02 -4.22 4.01
N TRP A 172 -19.90 -4.77 5.22
CA TRP A 172 -19.97 -6.22 5.47
C TRP A 172 -21.22 -6.88 4.87
N ALA A 173 -22.41 -6.35 5.16
CA ALA A 173 -23.68 -6.95 4.76
C ALA A 173 -23.89 -7.04 3.23
N ALA A 174 -23.22 -6.19 2.45
CA ALA A 174 -23.36 -6.13 1.00
C ALA A 174 -22.20 -6.80 0.24
N SER A 175 -21.24 -7.37 0.96
CA SER A 175 -20.01 -7.89 0.37
C SER A 175 -20.12 -9.39 0.13
N ASP A 176 -20.08 -9.79 -1.14
CA ASP A 176 -20.01 -11.19 -1.56
C ASP A 176 -18.55 -11.65 -1.63
N PRO A 177 -18.12 -12.66 -0.83
CA PRO A 177 -16.77 -13.22 -0.91
C PRO A 177 -16.39 -13.77 -2.28
N ALA A 178 -17.35 -14.20 -3.11
CA ALA A 178 -17.08 -14.72 -4.45
C ALA A 178 -16.94 -13.63 -5.53
N LYS A 179 -17.19 -12.37 -5.19
CA LYS A 179 -17.18 -11.27 -6.16
C LYS A 179 -15.80 -11.07 -6.79
N ALA A 180 -15.76 -11.07 -8.12
CA ALA A 180 -14.61 -10.62 -8.91
C ALA A 180 -14.48 -9.10 -8.92
N TYR A 181 -13.26 -8.60 -8.86
CA TYR A 181 -12.93 -7.18 -8.98
C TYR A 181 -12.04 -6.96 -10.20
N ASP A 182 -12.07 -5.74 -10.74
CA ASP A 182 -11.30 -5.39 -11.94
C ASP A 182 -9.84 -5.08 -11.57
N PHE A 183 -8.93 -5.93 -12.04
CA PHE A 183 -7.48 -5.82 -11.85
C PHE A 183 -6.73 -5.46 -13.14
N ARG A 184 -7.43 -5.04 -14.21
CA ARG A 184 -6.80 -4.74 -15.52
C ARG A 184 -5.70 -3.67 -15.44
N HIS A 185 -5.82 -2.73 -14.49
CA HIS A 185 -4.85 -1.64 -14.28
C HIS A 185 -3.85 -1.92 -13.15
N HIS A 186 -3.73 -3.17 -12.72
CA HIS A 186 -2.81 -3.55 -11.67
C HIS A 186 -1.36 -3.25 -12.07
N ALA A 187 -0.55 -2.74 -11.13
CA ALA A 187 0.85 -2.34 -11.38
C ALA A 187 1.70 -3.43 -12.05
N LEU A 188 1.38 -4.69 -11.75
CA LEU A 188 2.11 -5.86 -12.24
C LEU A 188 1.44 -6.57 -13.43
N GLY A 189 0.33 -6.04 -13.98
CA GLY A 189 -0.41 -6.69 -15.06
C GLY A 189 0.43 -6.94 -16.33
N ARG A 190 1.38 -6.03 -16.64
CA ARG A 190 2.27 -6.14 -17.80
C ARG A 190 3.31 -7.27 -17.72
N TYR A 191 3.48 -7.90 -16.55
CA TYR A 191 4.47 -8.96 -16.32
C TYR A 191 3.87 -10.36 -16.50
N ALA A 192 2.72 -10.48 -17.18
CA ALA A 192 2.02 -11.74 -17.43
C ALA A 192 1.86 -12.60 -16.16
N PRO A 193 1.25 -12.04 -15.08
CA PRO A 193 1.21 -12.68 -13.77
C PRO A 193 0.57 -14.08 -13.82
N ASP A 194 1.27 -15.08 -13.29
CA ASP A 194 0.76 -16.46 -13.21
C ASP A 194 -0.12 -16.66 -11.97
N VAL A 195 -1.35 -16.13 -12.05
CA VAL A 195 -2.30 -16.18 -10.93
C VAL A 195 -2.86 -17.59 -10.67
N ARG A 196 -2.81 -18.50 -11.64
CA ARG A 196 -3.34 -19.86 -11.51
C ARG A 196 -2.39 -20.73 -10.69
N ASP A 197 -1.10 -20.65 -10.99
CA ASP A 197 -0.08 -21.33 -10.19
C ASP A 197 0.02 -20.73 -8.79
N ALA A 198 -0.12 -19.40 -8.68
CA ALA A 198 -0.23 -18.74 -7.38
C ALA A 198 -1.44 -19.23 -6.57
N ASP A 199 -2.61 -19.41 -7.18
CA ASP A 199 -3.79 -19.95 -6.48
C ASP A 199 -3.57 -21.38 -5.99
N ALA A 200 -3.04 -22.25 -6.86
CA ALA A 200 -2.74 -23.63 -6.53
C ALA A 200 -1.74 -23.74 -5.35
N GLU A 201 -0.78 -22.84 -5.26
CA GLU A 201 0.20 -22.80 -4.17
C GLU A 201 -0.33 -22.15 -2.89
N LEU A 202 -0.99 -20.99 -3.00
CA LEU A 202 -1.27 -20.11 -1.86
C LEU A 202 -2.63 -20.37 -1.23
N ALA A 203 -3.66 -20.71 -2.01
CA ALA A 203 -5.01 -20.91 -1.48
C ALA A 203 -5.06 -21.96 -0.35
N PRO A 204 -4.40 -23.15 -0.46
CA PRO A 204 -4.39 -24.14 0.62
C PRO A 204 -3.70 -23.69 1.90
N ARG A 205 -2.87 -22.63 1.84
CA ARG A 205 -2.14 -22.09 2.99
C ARG A 205 -2.96 -21.08 3.80
N VAL A 206 -4.04 -20.55 3.24
CA VAL A 206 -4.93 -19.59 3.91
C VAL A 206 -6.01 -20.34 4.69
N THR A 207 -5.62 -20.88 5.84
CA THR A 207 -6.53 -21.62 6.73
C THR A 207 -7.19 -20.70 7.77
N GLU A 208 -8.25 -21.16 8.41
CA GLU A 208 -8.87 -20.42 9.52
C GLU A 208 -7.88 -20.21 10.67
N GLU A 209 -7.03 -21.20 10.97
CA GLU A 209 -6.02 -21.09 12.01
C GLU A 209 -5.01 -19.97 11.71
N LEU A 210 -4.53 -19.89 10.47
CA LEU A 210 -3.65 -18.80 10.04
C LEU A 210 -4.34 -17.44 10.18
N LEU A 211 -5.58 -17.34 9.68
CA LEU A 211 -6.33 -16.08 9.72
C LEU A 211 -6.65 -15.66 11.15
N ARG A 212 -6.96 -16.60 12.06
CA ARG A 212 -7.15 -16.33 13.49
C ARG A 212 -5.86 -15.84 14.14
N ALA A 213 -4.73 -16.46 13.83
CA ALA A 213 -3.43 -16.04 14.35
C ALA A 213 -3.08 -14.62 13.89
N ILE A 214 -3.28 -14.30 12.61
CA ILE A 214 -3.05 -12.96 12.05
C ILE A 214 -4.02 -11.93 12.64
N THR A 215 -5.31 -12.24 12.64
CA THR A 215 -6.31 -11.30 13.12
C THR A 215 -6.10 -11.00 14.60
N ALA A 216 -5.65 -11.95 15.42
CA ALA A 216 -5.31 -11.72 16.83
C ALA A 216 -4.18 -10.72 17.06
N GLU A 217 -3.39 -10.37 16.04
CA GLU A 217 -2.30 -9.37 16.15
C GLU A 217 -2.80 -7.92 16.08
N VAL A 218 -4.02 -7.68 15.62
CA VAL A 218 -4.64 -6.35 15.58
C VAL A 218 -5.02 -5.94 17.02
N PRO A 219 -4.65 -4.76 17.54
CA PRO A 219 -5.07 -4.31 18.87
C PRO A 219 -6.59 -4.21 19.05
N ASP A 220 -7.10 -4.61 20.22
CA ASP A 220 -8.54 -4.51 20.55
C ASP A 220 -9.07 -3.08 20.41
N ALA A 221 -8.29 -2.08 20.83
CA ALA A 221 -8.64 -0.66 20.74
C ALA A 221 -8.88 -0.18 19.30
N TRP A 222 -8.37 -0.91 18.30
CA TRP A 222 -8.59 -0.57 16.88
C TRP A 222 -9.89 -1.17 16.34
N LEU A 223 -10.47 -2.15 17.04
CA LEU A 223 -11.71 -2.85 16.67
C LEU A 223 -12.90 -2.49 17.57
N ALA A 224 -12.66 -1.95 18.77
CA ALA A 224 -13.69 -1.72 19.80
C ALA A 224 -14.80 -0.75 19.37
N ASP A 225 -14.50 0.20 18.48
CA ASP A 225 -15.43 1.24 18.02
C ASP A 225 -16.06 0.91 16.63
N ASP A 226 -15.96 -0.33 16.15
CA ASP A 226 -16.58 -0.72 14.87
C ASP A 226 -18.11 -0.80 15.01
N PRO A 227 -18.89 0.01 14.28
CA PRO A 227 -20.36 0.02 14.41
C PRO A 227 -21.02 -1.28 13.95
N ASP A 228 -20.32 -2.11 13.17
CA ASP A 228 -20.86 -3.37 12.65
C ASP A 228 -20.74 -4.53 13.67
N PHE A 229 -19.93 -4.38 14.73
CA PHE A 229 -19.63 -5.47 15.67
C PHE A 229 -19.70 -5.04 17.13
N ALA A 230 -20.24 -5.91 17.98
CA ALA A 230 -20.37 -5.64 19.41
C ALA A 230 -19.05 -5.79 20.18
N THR A 231 -18.09 -6.57 19.67
CA THR A 231 -16.82 -6.86 20.33
C THR A 231 -15.67 -6.98 19.33
N PRO A 232 -14.41 -6.72 19.75
CA PRO A 232 -13.23 -6.98 18.93
C PRO A 232 -13.18 -8.42 18.39
N ASP A 233 -13.49 -9.42 19.22
CA ASP A 233 -13.52 -10.83 18.80
C ASP A 233 -14.53 -11.07 17.68
N ALA A 234 -15.74 -10.49 17.75
CA ALA A 234 -16.72 -10.61 16.69
C ALA A 234 -16.23 -10.00 15.37
N ALA A 235 -15.50 -8.89 15.43
CA ALA A 235 -14.87 -8.29 14.26
C ALA A 235 -13.78 -9.20 13.67
N ARG A 236 -12.91 -9.80 14.51
CA ARG A 236 -11.89 -10.77 14.08
C ARG A 236 -12.51 -11.97 13.37
N GLU A 237 -13.55 -12.55 13.96
CA GLU A 237 -14.27 -13.67 13.36
C GLU A 237 -14.89 -13.31 12.01
N ALA A 238 -15.38 -12.08 11.84
CA ALA A 238 -15.89 -11.61 10.55
C ALA A 238 -14.79 -11.55 9.48
N TYR A 239 -13.60 -11.04 9.81
CA TYR A 239 -12.45 -11.06 8.89
C TYR A 239 -12.03 -12.49 8.53
N VAL A 240 -11.92 -13.39 9.53
CA VAL A 240 -11.59 -14.81 9.33
C VAL A 240 -12.62 -15.45 8.40
N GLY A 241 -13.91 -15.31 8.71
CA GLY A 241 -15.00 -15.90 7.94
C GLY A 241 -15.04 -15.40 6.50
N TYR A 242 -14.88 -14.09 6.29
CA TYR A 242 -14.88 -13.51 4.94
C TYR A 242 -13.68 -13.95 4.11
N LEU A 243 -12.46 -13.82 4.64
CA LEU A 243 -11.24 -14.19 3.90
C LEU A 243 -11.18 -15.69 3.62
N HIS A 244 -11.59 -16.53 4.58
CA HIS A 244 -11.65 -17.97 4.38
C HIS A 244 -12.73 -18.36 3.35
N ALA A 245 -13.93 -17.75 3.40
CA ALA A 245 -14.95 -17.98 2.38
C ALA A 245 -14.48 -17.53 1.00
N ARG A 246 -13.79 -16.39 0.92
CA ARG A 246 -13.24 -15.83 -0.32
C ARG A 246 -12.16 -16.72 -0.91
N VAL A 247 -11.17 -17.17 -0.14
CA VAL A 247 -10.10 -18.03 -0.67
C VAL A 247 -10.65 -19.35 -1.21
N ARG A 248 -11.68 -19.94 -0.57
CA ARG A 248 -12.37 -21.13 -1.10
C ARG A 248 -13.16 -20.89 -2.38
N ALA A 249 -13.49 -19.64 -2.67
CA ALA A 249 -14.18 -19.23 -3.89
C ALA A 249 -13.20 -18.69 -4.96
N SER A 250 -11.89 -18.95 -4.85
CA SER A 250 -10.86 -18.39 -5.73
C SER A 250 -11.19 -18.53 -7.21
N SER A 251 -11.65 -19.70 -7.64
CA SER A 251 -12.04 -19.97 -9.02
C SER A 251 -13.08 -19.00 -9.59
N ALA A 252 -13.85 -18.30 -8.76
CA ALA A 252 -14.87 -17.33 -9.16
C ALA A 252 -14.35 -15.89 -9.33
N TRP A 253 -13.22 -15.53 -8.70
CA TRP A 253 -12.72 -14.15 -8.69
C TRP A 253 -11.29 -13.97 -9.18
N LEU A 254 -10.54 -15.05 -9.47
CA LEU A 254 -9.18 -14.95 -9.98
C LEU A 254 -9.11 -14.05 -11.21
N PRO A 255 -8.27 -12.99 -11.18
CA PRO A 255 -8.14 -12.10 -12.32
C PRO A 255 -7.31 -12.77 -13.42
N THR A 256 -7.90 -13.08 -14.56
CA THR A 256 -7.19 -13.70 -15.70
C THR A 256 -6.93 -12.74 -16.86
N ASP A 257 -7.57 -11.59 -16.85
CA ASP A 257 -7.61 -10.68 -17.98
C ASP A 257 -6.67 -9.50 -17.71
N PHE A 258 -5.42 -9.64 -18.10
CA PHE A 258 -4.44 -8.56 -18.09
C PHE A 258 -4.23 -8.05 -19.52
N PRO A 259 -4.59 -6.78 -19.82
CA PRO A 259 -4.36 -6.19 -21.13
C PRO A 259 -2.88 -6.23 -21.49
N ALA A 260 -2.59 -6.37 -22.79
CA ALA A 260 -1.22 -6.20 -23.27
C ALA A 260 -0.72 -4.77 -22.97
N ALA A 261 0.60 -4.58 -22.87
CA ALA A 261 1.18 -3.28 -22.54
C ALA A 261 0.75 -2.17 -23.52
N GLU A 262 0.64 -2.48 -24.81
CA GLU A 262 0.17 -1.55 -25.85
C GLU A 262 -1.30 -1.14 -25.63
N GLU A 263 -2.17 -2.11 -25.31
CA GLU A 263 -3.59 -1.87 -25.04
C GLU A 263 -3.78 -0.97 -23.81
N LEU A 264 -3.00 -1.21 -22.74
CA LEU A 264 -3.03 -0.41 -21.52
C LEU A 264 -2.52 1.02 -21.78
N ALA A 265 -1.45 1.17 -22.58
CA ALA A 265 -0.89 2.47 -22.95
C ALA A 265 -1.90 3.29 -23.76
N GLU A 266 -2.59 2.67 -24.72
CA GLU A 266 -3.65 3.31 -25.49
C GLU A 266 -4.85 3.70 -24.63
N GLU A 267 -5.29 2.84 -23.71
CA GLU A 267 -6.40 3.15 -22.80
C GLU A 267 -6.05 4.32 -21.87
N ASN A 268 -4.84 4.33 -21.32
CA ASN A 268 -4.33 5.42 -20.50
C ASN A 268 -4.22 6.73 -21.28
N ALA A 269 -3.71 6.69 -22.52
CA ALA A 269 -3.69 7.86 -23.40
C ALA A 269 -5.11 8.39 -23.68
N ARG A 270 -6.07 7.50 -23.95
CA ARG A 270 -7.49 7.85 -24.11
C ARG A 270 -8.09 8.45 -22.84
N ARG A 271 -7.76 7.91 -21.66
CA ARG A 271 -8.22 8.44 -20.37
C ARG A 271 -7.63 9.83 -20.08
N ALA A 272 -6.32 10.00 -20.26
CA ALA A 272 -5.64 11.28 -20.11
C ALA A 272 -6.21 12.34 -21.07
N ALA A 273 -6.47 11.96 -22.33
CA ALA A 273 -7.11 12.84 -23.31
C ALA A 273 -8.53 13.26 -22.89
N ARG A 274 -9.36 12.33 -22.39
CA ARG A 274 -10.70 12.64 -21.85
C ARG A 274 -10.63 13.56 -20.64
N THR A 275 -9.76 13.28 -19.67
CA THR A 275 -9.54 14.16 -18.50
C THR A 275 -9.09 15.55 -18.94
N ARG A 276 -8.21 15.65 -19.95
CA ARG A 276 -7.77 16.93 -20.50
C ARG A 276 -8.89 17.69 -21.21
N GLN A 277 -9.76 17.00 -21.95
CA GLN A 277 -10.91 17.61 -22.61
C GLN A 277 -11.94 18.15 -21.59
N GLY A 278 -12.20 17.41 -20.52
CA GLY A 278 -13.14 17.79 -19.45
C GLY A 278 -12.63 18.85 -18.48
N ARG A 279 -11.34 19.22 -18.51
CA ARG A 279 -10.80 20.32 -17.71
C ARG A 279 -11.37 21.67 -18.19
N PRO A 280 -11.51 22.69 -17.33
CA PRO A 280 -11.72 24.07 -17.77
C PRO A 280 -10.53 24.58 -18.60
N ASP A 281 -10.75 25.44 -19.58
CA ASP A 281 -9.70 25.88 -20.52
C ASP A 281 -8.49 26.55 -19.84
N TRP A 282 -8.70 27.22 -18.71
CA TRP A 282 -7.64 27.82 -17.89
C TRP A 282 -6.74 26.78 -17.20
N LEU A 283 -7.22 25.55 -17.00
CA LEU A 283 -6.46 24.43 -16.42
C LEU A 283 -5.85 23.50 -17.49
N LYS A 284 -6.21 23.68 -18.77
CA LYS A 284 -5.63 22.95 -19.91
C LYS A 284 -4.28 23.54 -20.35
N ARG A 285 -4.04 24.81 -20.01
CA ARG A 285 -2.84 25.59 -20.37
C ARG A 285 -2.10 26.07 -19.13
N VAL A 286 -1.87 25.20 -18.15
CA VAL A 286 -0.91 25.52 -17.10
C VAL A 286 0.47 25.54 -17.76
N PRO A 287 1.18 26.68 -17.83
CA PRO A 287 2.55 26.71 -18.31
C PRO A 287 3.39 25.83 -17.41
N ASP A 288 4.31 25.06 -17.99
CA ASP A 288 5.29 24.31 -17.22
C ASP A 288 6.18 25.31 -16.46
N LEU A 289 5.88 25.53 -15.18
CA LEU A 289 6.64 26.42 -14.29
C LEU A 289 7.97 25.78 -13.83
N HIS A 290 8.24 24.52 -14.22
CA HIS A 290 9.47 23.79 -13.91
C HIS A 290 10.27 23.38 -15.16
N GLY A 291 9.77 23.69 -16.36
CA GLY A 291 10.49 23.52 -17.61
C GLY A 291 11.65 24.50 -17.69
N LYS A 292 12.88 23.99 -17.77
CA LYS A 292 14.01 24.79 -18.25
C LYS A 292 13.59 25.41 -19.60
N PRO A 293 13.78 26.71 -19.83
CA PRO A 293 13.44 27.29 -21.13
C PRO A 293 14.19 26.52 -22.22
N GLU A 294 13.49 26.23 -23.32
CA GLU A 294 14.13 25.77 -24.54
C GLU A 294 15.24 26.76 -24.89
N ALA A 295 16.48 26.30 -24.92
CA ALA A 295 17.57 27.08 -25.45
C ALA A 295 17.30 27.26 -26.94
N ALA A 296 16.66 28.37 -27.31
CA ALA A 296 16.67 28.84 -28.67
C ALA A 296 18.13 29.12 -29.02
N GLN A 297 18.70 28.33 -29.92
CA GLN A 297 19.95 28.68 -30.59
C GLN A 297 19.69 29.98 -31.36
N ASP A 298 20.10 31.10 -30.77
CA ASP A 298 20.28 32.32 -31.53
C ASP A 298 21.49 32.09 -32.45
N TRP A 299 21.25 32.15 -33.76
CA TRP A 299 22.26 32.07 -34.81
C TRP A 299 23.06 33.38 -34.91
N SER A 300 23.35 34.03 -33.79
CA SER A 300 24.27 35.16 -33.75
C SER A 300 25.70 34.65 -33.90
N VAL A 301 26.14 34.65 -35.16
CA VAL A 301 27.54 34.53 -35.54
C VAL A 301 28.30 35.71 -34.92
N HIS A 302 29.00 35.47 -33.82
CA HIS A 302 30.02 36.41 -33.35
C HIS A 302 31.25 36.27 -34.24
N LEU A 303 31.36 37.19 -35.22
CA LEU A 303 32.64 37.56 -35.80
C LEU A 303 33.33 38.53 -34.83
N GLY A 304 34.46 38.11 -34.27
CA GLY A 304 35.32 38.88 -33.39
C GLY A 304 36.28 37.98 -32.62
#